data_AF-A0A2S9HN79-F1
#
_entry.id   AF-A0A2S9HN79-F1
#
_cell.length_a   1.000
_cell.length_b   1.000
_cell.length_c   1.000
_cell.angle_alpha   90.00
_cell.angle_beta   90.00
_cell.angle_gamma   90.00
#
_symmetry.space_group_name_H-M   'P 1'
#
loop_
_entity.id
_entity.type
_entity.pdbx_description
1 polymer ?
#
loop_
_entity_poly.entity_id
_entity_poly.type
_entity_poly.pdbx_seq_one_letter_code
_entity_poly.pdbx_strand_id
1 'polypeptide(L)'
;MSFFKYLHQNRNENSNTPEENIKEVDFVAHWVPEHFVSLTSSFYSESKTIQELWKVVRQCNKTINFTTGDKAFDNDQELTIGLNAIKEFVMKIKSGTKMNKGKFAYFNGIVNNLMDKFYFDSEFMGV
;
A
#
# COMPACT_ATOMS: atom_id res chain seq x y z
N MET A 1 55.96 -27.50 5.49
CA MET A 1 55.46 -26.14 5.18
C MET A 1 55.35 -26.05 3.68
N SER A 2 54.25 -25.68 3.00
CA SER A 2 52.93 -25.19 3.36
C SER A 2 52.09 -25.22 2.07
N PHE A 3 50.85 -25.75 2.15
CA PHE A 3 49.59 -25.40 1.44
C PHE A 3 49.69 -24.96 -0.04
N PHE A 4 49.04 -25.60 -1.01
CA PHE A 4 47.58 -25.69 -1.14
C PHE A 4 47.15 -26.92 -1.96
N LYS A 5 46.39 -27.80 -1.30
CA LYS A 5 45.42 -28.68 -1.94
C LYS A 5 44.14 -27.86 -2.08
N TYR A 6 43.70 -27.54 -3.29
CA TYR A 6 42.28 -27.26 -3.49
C TYR A 6 41.81 -28.00 -4.73
N LEU A 7 40.86 -28.89 -4.45
CA LEU A 7 40.14 -29.71 -5.41
C LEU A 7 39.37 -28.80 -6.37
N HIS A 8 39.39 -29.15 -7.66
CA HIS A 8 38.37 -28.72 -8.60
C HIS A 8 37.00 -29.09 -8.04
N GLN A 9 36.30 -28.12 -7.45
CA GLN A 9 34.89 -28.26 -7.18
C GLN A 9 34.18 -27.90 -8.48
N ASN A 10 33.79 -28.93 -9.24
CA ASN A 10 32.80 -28.80 -10.30
C ASN A 10 31.51 -28.27 -9.67
N ARG A 11 31.37 -26.95 -9.66
CA ARG A 11 30.11 -26.29 -9.37
C ARG A 11 29.29 -26.48 -10.64
N ASN A 12 28.45 -27.51 -10.65
CA ASN A 12 27.32 -27.55 -11.55
C ASN A 12 26.47 -26.33 -11.19
N GLU A 13 26.68 -25.23 -11.90
CA GLU A 13 25.80 -24.07 -11.89
C GLU A 13 24.50 -24.48 -12.58
N ASN A 14 23.69 -25.28 -11.88
CA ASN A 14 22.25 -25.22 -12.10
C ASN A 14 21.84 -23.87 -11.53
N SER A 15 21.88 -22.84 -12.38
CA SER A 15 21.25 -21.54 -12.17
C SER A 15 19.72 -21.71 -12.18
N ASN A 16 19.20 -22.59 -11.34
CA ASN A 16 17.80 -22.60 -11.01
C ASN A 16 17.65 -21.47 -9.98
N THR A 17 17.56 -20.22 -10.45
CA THR A 17 16.64 -19.29 -9.78
C THR A 17 15.30 -19.99 -9.96
N PRO A 18 14.74 -20.66 -8.94
CA PRO A 18 13.56 -21.48 -9.18
C PRO A 18 12.48 -20.48 -9.51
N GLU A 19 11.89 -20.54 -10.70
CA GLU A 19 10.69 -19.77 -11.02
C GLU A 19 9.62 -19.94 -9.92
N GLU A 20 9.66 -21.08 -9.22
CA GLU A 20 8.92 -21.37 -7.99
C GLU A 20 9.17 -20.35 -6.88
N ASN A 21 10.43 -19.99 -6.58
CA ASN A 21 10.75 -18.96 -5.58
C ASN A 21 10.27 -17.57 -6.02
N ILE A 22 10.28 -17.27 -7.32
CA ILE A 22 9.77 -15.99 -7.84
C ILE A 22 8.23 -15.91 -7.70
N LYS A 23 7.53 -17.04 -7.81
CA LYS A 23 6.07 -17.13 -7.61
C LYS A 23 5.65 -17.00 -6.14
N GLU A 24 6.52 -17.38 -5.20
CA GLU A 24 6.24 -17.29 -3.77
C GLU A 24 6.45 -15.88 -3.20
N VAL A 25 7.26 -15.05 -3.85
CA VAL A 25 7.63 -13.74 -3.34
C VAL A 25 6.54 -12.71 -3.63
N ASP A 26 5.85 -12.27 -2.57
CA ASP A 26 4.73 -11.32 -2.63
C ASP A 26 5.17 -9.89 -2.25
N PHE A 27 5.91 -9.23 -3.14
CA PHE A 27 6.37 -7.85 -2.90
C PHE A 27 5.26 -6.82 -3.12
N VAL A 28 5.20 -5.82 -2.23
CA VAL A 28 4.44 -4.60 -2.47
C VAL A 28 5.20 -3.71 -3.46
N ALA A 29 4.50 -3.18 -4.45
CA ALA A 29 5.10 -2.32 -5.45
C ALA A 29 5.65 -1.02 -4.84
N HIS A 30 6.81 -0.57 -5.34
CA HIS A 30 7.57 0.57 -4.81
C HIS A 30 6.82 1.92 -4.79
N TRP A 31 5.73 2.06 -5.56
CA TRP A 31 4.91 3.29 -5.60
C TRP A 31 3.88 3.37 -4.48
N VAL A 32 3.76 2.32 -3.65
CA VAL A 32 3.00 2.36 -2.40
C VAL A 32 3.91 2.90 -1.30
N PRO A 33 3.55 3.97 -0.58
CA PRO A 33 4.36 4.52 0.50
C PRO A 33 4.64 3.48 1.58
N GLU A 34 5.90 3.38 2.00
CA GLU A 34 6.36 2.39 2.99
C GLU A 34 5.59 2.49 4.31
N HIS A 35 5.27 3.70 4.77
CA HIS A 35 4.47 3.90 5.98
C HIS A 35 3.06 3.33 5.87
N PHE A 36 2.44 3.44 4.68
CA PHE A 36 1.13 2.83 4.43
C PHE A 36 1.23 1.31 4.40
N VAL A 37 2.30 0.76 3.79
CA VAL A 37 2.57 -0.68 3.78
C VAL A 37 2.74 -1.21 5.19
N SER A 38 3.62 -0.59 5.98
CA SER A 38 3.94 -1.02 7.36
C SER A 38 2.69 -1.07 8.25
N LEU A 39 1.80 -0.08 8.15
CA LEU A 39 0.54 -0.12 8.89
C LEU A 39 -0.39 -1.22 8.36
N THR A 40 -0.60 -1.27 7.05
CA THR A 40 -1.62 -2.14 6.43
C THR A 40 -1.23 -3.62 6.48
N SER A 41 0.07 -3.94 6.47
CA SER A 41 0.59 -5.31 6.58
C SER A 41 0.28 -5.95 7.93
N SER A 42 -0.04 -5.15 8.96
CA SER A 42 -0.53 -5.66 10.25
C SER A 42 -1.93 -6.29 10.16
N PHE A 43 -2.68 -6.03 9.09
CA PHE A 43 -4.05 -6.50 8.90
C PHE A 43 -4.25 -7.34 7.63
N TYR A 44 -3.38 -7.17 6.62
CA TYR A 44 -3.45 -7.87 5.35
C TYR A 44 -2.06 -8.35 4.93
N SER A 45 -1.90 -9.66 4.75
CA SER A 45 -0.63 -10.25 4.31
C SER A 45 -0.42 -10.18 2.79
N GLU A 46 -1.50 -10.16 2.01
CA GLU A 46 -1.45 -10.13 0.54
C GLU A 46 -1.05 -8.74 0.02
N SER A 47 0.08 -8.65 -0.69
CA SER A 47 0.58 -7.41 -1.28
C SER A 47 -0.45 -6.79 -2.23
N LYS A 48 -1.18 -7.63 -2.98
CA LYS A 48 -2.24 -7.20 -3.90
C LYS A 48 -3.35 -6.45 -3.16
N THR A 49 -3.76 -6.91 -1.98
CA THR A 49 -4.78 -6.21 -1.19
C THR A 49 -4.26 -4.84 -0.73
N ILE A 50 -3.02 -4.75 -0.27
CA ILE A 50 -2.39 -3.47 0.14
C ILE A 50 -2.33 -2.50 -1.04
N GLN A 51 -1.90 -2.98 -2.21
CA GLN A 51 -1.82 -2.16 -3.43
C GLN A 51 -3.19 -1.67 -3.89
N GLU A 52 -4.23 -2.51 -3.84
CA GLU A 52 -5.59 -2.08 -4.20
C GLU A 52 -6.17 -1.06 -3.21
N LEU A 53 -5.89 -1.20 -1.91
CA LEU A 53 -6.26 -0.18 -0.92
C LEU A 53 -5.58 1.16 -1.24
N TRP A 54 -4.27 1.16 -1.53
CA TRP A 54 -3.57 2.38 -1.89
C TRP A 54 -4.08 3.00 -3.22
N LYS A 55 -4.44 2.19 -4.22
CA LYS A 55 -5.08 2.68 -5.45
C LYS A 55 -6.39 3.42 -5.17
N VAL A 56 -7.19 2.94 -4.22
CA VAL A 56 -8.43 3.64 -3.83
C VAL A 56 -8.12 5.03 -3.29
N VAL A 57 -7.08 5.18 -2.44
CA VAL A 57 -6.63 6.48 -1.93
C VAL A 57 -6.29 7.42 -3.10
N ARG A 58 -5.42 6.96 -4.01
CA ARG A 58 -4.98 7.74 -5.18
C ARG A 58 -6.11 8.11 -6.13
N GLN A 59 -7.10 7.24 -6.31
CA GLN A 59 -8.27 7.50 -7.16
C GLN A 59 -9.20 8.55 -6.56
N CYS A 60 -9.35 8.57 -5.23
CA CYS A 60 -10.11 9.60 -4.54
C CYS A 60 -9.42 10.97 -4.58
N ASN A 61 -8.08 11.02 -4.67
CA ASN A 61 -7.33 12.26 -4.88
C ASN A 61 -7.48 12.78 -6.32
N LYS A 62 -8.57 13.52 -6.54
CA LYS A 62 -8.96 14.01 -7.86
C LYS A 62 -7.99 15.06 -8.39
N THR A 63 -7.85 15.08 -9.71
CA THR A 63 -7.19 16.17 -10.41
C THR A 63 -8.09 17.40 -10.39
N ILE A 64 -7.58 18.52 -9.88
CA ILE A 64 -8.29 19.80 -9.80
C ILE A 64 -7.90 20.74 -10.95
N ASN A 65 -6.75 20.50 -11.58
CA ASN A 65 -6.30 21.23 -12.77
C ASN A 65 -5.80 20.23 -13.82
N PHE A 66 -6.56 20.07 -14.91
CA PHE A 66 -6.22 19.12 -15.97
C PHE A 66 -5.07 19.58 -16.87
N THR A 67 -4.72 20.87 -16.85
CA THR A 67 -3.62 21.42 -17.64
C THR A 67 -2.27 21.16 -16.98
N THR A 68 -2.19 21.32 -15.66
CA THR A 68 -0.97 21.09 -14.86
C THR A 68 -0.88 19.68 -14.30
N GLY A 69 -2.02 18.99 -14.17
CA GLY A 69 -2.12 17.70 -13.51
C GLY A 69 -2.27 17.80 -11.99
N ASP A 70 -2.43 19.02 -11.44
CA ASP A 70 -2.49 19.24 -10.00
C ASP A 70 -3.61 18.44 -9.36
N LYS A 71 -3.28 17.85 -8.22
CA LYS A 71 -4.17 17.09 -7.37
C LYS A 71 -4.76 17.97 -6.27
N ALA A 72 -5.88 17.53 -5.70
CA ALA A 72 -6.49 18.21 -4.56
C ALA A 72 -5.58 18.18 -3.32
N PHE A 73 -4.82 17.10 -3.16
CA PHE A 73 -3.91 16.89 -2.06
C PHE A 73 -2.51 16.55 -2.58
N ASP A 74 -1.49 17.06 -1.90
CA ASP A 74 -0.11 16.65 -2.14
C ASP A 74 0.15 15.22 -1.61
N ASN A 75 1.37 14.71 -1.80
CA ASN A 75 1.72 13.34 -1.42
C ASN A 75 1.67 13.10 0.10
N ASP A 76 2.01 14.11 0.91
CA ASP A 76 2.06 13.98 2.38
C ASP A 76 0.64 14.00 2.96
N GLN A 77 -0.21 14.86 2.41
CA GLN A 77 -1.65 14.89 2.68
C GLN A 77 -2.32 13.59 2.23
N GLU A 78 -2.04 13.10 1.01
CA GLU A 78 -2.55 11.83 0.49
C GLU A 78 -2.18 10.65 1.38
N LEU A 79 -0.91 10.59 1.82
CA LEU A 79 -0.44 9.59 2.77
C LEU A 79 -1.18 9.69 4.11
N THR A 80 -1.32 10.89 4.66
CA THR A 80 -2.02 11.11 5.94
C THR A 80 -3.48 10.66 5.87
N ILE A 81 -4.18 11.01 4.79
CA ILE A 81 -5.54 10.54 4.52
C ILE A 81 -5.58 9.01 4.45
N GLY A 82 -4.66 8.39 3.72
CA GLY A 82 -4.60 6.93 3.58
C GLY A 82 -4.40 6.21 4.92
N LEU A 83 -3.49 6.71 5.77
CA LEU A 83 -3.24 6.14 7.09
C LEU A 83 -4.47 6.25 8.01
N ASN A 84 -5.14 7.40 8.01
CA ASN A 84 -6.35 7.60 8.81
C ASN A 84 -7.52 6.76 8.29
N ALA A 85 -7.67 6.64 6.97
CA ALA A 85 -8.68 5.80 6.36
C ALA A 85 -8.53 4.33 6.76
N ILE A 86 -7.32 3.77 6.77
CA ILE A 86 -7.07 2.39 7.19
C ILE A 86 -7.42 2.16 8.66
N LYS A 87 -7.06 3.10 9.54
CA LYS A 87 -7.43 3.03 10.97
C LYS A 87 -8.94 3.00 11.14
N GLU A 88 -9.67 3.92 10.50
CA GLU A 88 -11.13 3.94 10.57
C GLU A 88 -11.73 2.67 9.98
N PHE A 89 -11.22 2.20 8.83
CA PHE A 89 -11.70 1.00 8.17
C PHE A 89 -11.58 -0.25 9.05
N VAL A 90 -10.41 -0.45 9.68
CA VAL A 90 -10.17 -1.54 10.64
C VAL A 90 -11.11 -1.42 11.84
N MET A 91 -11.35 -0.22 12.37
CA MET A 91 -12.32 -0.02 13.45
C MET A 91 -13.73 -0.43 13.03
N LYS A 92 -14.16 -0.11 11.80
CA LYS A 92 -15.47 -0.51 11.28
C LYS A 92 -15.59 -2.03 11.13
N ILE A 93 -14.55 -2.71 10.65
CA ILE A 93 -14.50 -4.19 10.61
C ILE A 93 -14.65 -4.76 12.03
N LYS A 94 -13.86 -4.26 12.98
CA LYS A 94 -13.89 -4.74 14.38
C LYS A 94 -15.25 -4.55 15.03
N SER A 95 -15.98 -3.49 14.67
CA SER A 95 -17.35 -3.24 15.17
C SER A 95 -18.43 -4.11 14.51
N GLY A 96 -18.07 -4.99 13.57
CA GLY A 96 -19.02 -5.85 12.86
C GLY A 96 -19.83 -5.10 11.80
N THR A 97 -19.34 -3.98 11.29
CA THR A 97 -20.06 -3.19 10.27
C THR A 97 -20.24 -4.00 8.98
N LYS A 98 -21.48 -4.10 8.49
CA LYS A 98 -21.80 -4.81 7.26
C LYS A 98 -21.40 -4.02 6.01
N MET A 99 -20.51 -4.58 5.19
CA MET A 99 -20.01 -3.94 3.96
C MET A 99 -20.76 -4.45 2.72
N ASN A 100 -21.97 -3.92 2.50
CA ASN A 100 -22.90 -4.42 1.47
C ASN A 100 -22.35 -4.41 0.03
N LYS A 101 -21.41 -3.51 -0.29
CA LYS A 101 -20.80 -3.36 -1.63
C LYS A 101 -19.35 -3.89 -1.69
N GLY A 102 -18.90 -4.62 -0.67
CA GLY A 102 -17.54 -5.13 -0.53
C GLY A 102 -16.56 -4.16 0.14
N LYS A 103 -15.38 -4.68 0.49
CA LYS A 103 -14.36 -3.98 1.31
C LYS A 103 -13.84 -2.69 0.66
N PHE A 104 -13.53 -2.74 -0.63
CA PHE A 104 -12.95 -1.60 -1.35
C PHE A 104 -13.96 -0.47 -1.57
N ALA A 105 -15.23 -0.79 -1.85
CA ALA A 105 -16.28 0.21 -1.97
C ALA A 105 -16.55 0.91 -0.63
N TYR A 106 -16.51 0.16 0.48
CA TYR A 106 -16.65 0.73 1.81
C TYR A 106 -15.44 1.62 2.16
N PHE A 107 -14.22 1.14 1.90
CA PHE A 107 -13.00 1.90 2.08
C PHE A 107 -12.99 3.19 1.24
N ASN A 108 -13.41 3.14 -0.02
CA ASN A 108 -13.58 4.31 -0.89
C ASN A 108 -14.51 5.35 -0.27
N GLY A 109 -15.61 4.92 0.37
CA GLY A 109 -16.51 5.83 1.09
C GLY A 109 -15.83 6.54 2.26
N ILE A 110 -15.00 5.83 3.03
CA ILE A 110 -14.20 6.43 4.12
C ILE A 110 -13.23 7.46 3.54
N VAL A 111 -12.44 7.08 2.55
CA VAL A 111 -11.43 7.97 1.94
C VAL A 111 -12.07 9.24 1.41
N ASN A 112 -13.15 9.13 0.62
CA ASN A 112 -13.85 10.32 0.10
C ASN A 112 -14.36 11.22 1.23
N ASN A 113 -14.97 10.65 2.28
CA ASN A 113 -15.45 11.44 3.41
C ASN A 113 -14.32 12.16 4.17
N LEU A 114 -13.15 11.53 4.31
CA LEU A 114 -11.97 12.18 4.92
C LEU A 114 -11.41 13.29 4.02
N MET A 115 -11.32 13.05 2.71
CA MET A 115 -10.89 14.05 1.73
C MET A 115 -11.85 15.24 1.67
N ASP A 116 -13.16 15.00 1.61
CA ASP A 116 -14.16 16.06 1.57
C ASP A 116 -14.04 16.97 2.80
N LYS A 117 -13.92 16.38 4.00
CA LYS A 117 -13.71 17.16 5.24
C LYS A 117 -12.43 17.97 5.20
N PHE A 118 -11.31 17.35 4.83
CA PHE A 118 -10.01 18.02 4.81
C PHE A 118 -9.93 19.11 3.75
N TYR A 119 -10.63 18.96 2.63
CA TYR A 119 -10.70 19.97 1.58
C TYR A 119 -11.39 21.26 2.05
N PHE A 120 -12.45 21.13 2.86
CA PHE A 120 -13.22 22.28 3.37
C PHE A 120 -12.72 22.82 4.72
N ASP A 121 -11.92 22.02 5.44
CA ASP A 121 -11.32 22.37 6.72
C ASP A 121 -9.88 21.87 6.76
N SER A 122 -8.93 22.76 6.49
CA SER A 122 -7.50 22.44 6.48
C SER A 122 -6.96 22.08 7.86
N GLU A 123 -7.65 22.40 8.94
CA GLU A 123 -7.23 22.02 10.29
C GLU A 123 -7.80 20.65 10.72
N PHE A 124 -8.71 20.07 9.93
CA PHE A 124 -9.42 18.83 10.25
C PHE A 124 -8.49 17.66 10.64
N MET A 125 -7.35 17.56 9.96
CA MET A 125 -6.38 16.48 10.17
C MET A 125 -5.28 16.83 11.19
N GLY A 126 -5.27 18.05 11.73
CA GLY A 126 -4.27 18.52 12.69
C GLY A 126 -2.84 18.50 12.15
N VAL A 127 -2.67 18.71 10.84
CA VAL A 127 -1.39 18.72 10.11
C VAL A 127 -1.06 20.12 9.65
#